data_AF-A0A0X3X3Q8-F1
#
_entry.id   AF-A0A0X3X3Q8-F1
#
_cell.length_a   1.000
_cell.length_b   1.000
_cell.length_c   1.000
_cell.angle_alpha   90.00
_cell.angle_beta   90.00
_cell.angle_gamma   90.00
#
_symmetry.space_group_name_H-M   'P 1'
#
loop_
_entity.id
_entity.type
_entity.pdbx_description
1 polymer ?
#
loop_
_entity_poly.entity_id
_entity_poly.type
_entity_poly.pdbx_seq_one_letter_code
_entity_poly.pdbx_strand_id
1 'polypeptide(L)'
;MVERTGDPGAAGDAEGVTEALDRPLPEGVRRRVVALVADAFGGLTVTELPTQLRQYARFTPTRRAKFAGNAMAAAVESDPVFRQRIGGRLRETQRELAEAIEGGSPPAAADPVDVAAVAYVLRPVGWVKLVEAAGEEAQRASAERAGEEAARELQRLRDELAEAKAATRHETERTRTELEAARKENDGLQRKLRSAQSDVRRGAAALRKAEAELEAVRAEAAARQATADGEARRLRARLAEAESALEASRRAVREGRSVEDMRLRLLLDTVLDAAQGLRRELALPPASMRPADTVDAVEPGKMTPKDIATRALSEMDPALLDQLLALPQAHLVVDGYNVTKTGYPTMPLEKQRLRLLGGLAVLAAQTGAEMTCVFDGAELAAPVLLAPPRGVRVLFSKPGVTADELIRQIVRAEPPGRPVVVVSTDREVADGVARAGARPVASALLLKRLART
;
A
#
# COMPACT_ATOMS: atom_id res chain seq x y z
N MET A 1 107.76 -2.03 14.74
CA MET A 1 109.15 -1.96 14.24
C MET A 1 109.42 -0.57 13.69
N VAL A 2 109.74 0.38 14.58
CA VAL A 2 110.62 1.53 14.32
C VAL A 2 111.31 1.78 15.66
N GLU A 3 112.64 1.80 15.67
CA GLU A 3 113.47 2.07 16.85
C GLU A 3 113.93 3.54 16.89
N ARG A 4 114.66 3.88 17.96
CA ARG A 4 115.45 5.09 18.23
C ARG A 4 114.67 6.22 18.91
N THR A 5 115.21 6.87 19.95
CA THR A 5 116.50 6.68 20.64
C THR A 5 116.35 7.15 22.08
N GLY A 6 116.96 6.44 23.03
CA GLY A 6 117.19 7.00 24.37
C GLY A 6 118.50 7.77 24.40
N ASP A 7 118.57 8.80 25.24
CA ASP A 7 119.81 9.35 25.77
C ASP A 7 119.60 9.65 27.27
N PRO A 8 120.41 9.11 28.20
CA PRO A 8 120.19 9.26 29.63
C PRO A 8 121.11 10.30 30.28
N GLY A 9 120.59 10.99 31.30
CA GLY A 9 121.41 11.58 32.35
C GLY A 9 121.53 13.10 32.35
N ALA A 10 120.68 13.73 33.16
CA ALA A 10 120.97 15.01 33.80
C ALA A 10 120.32 15.02 35.19
N ALA A 11 120.90 14.26 36.13
CA ALA A 11 120.65 14.49 37.54
C ALA A 11 121.53 15.67 37.98
N GLY A 12 120.90 16.81 38.24
CA GLY A 12 121.58 18.05 38.63
C GLY A 12 120.60 19.01 39.28
N ASP A 13 120.91 19.35 40.52
CA ASP A 13 120.55 20.59 41.21
C ASP A 13 119.05 20.85 41.48
N ALA A 14 118.62 20.32 42.63
CA ALA A 14 117.43 20.77 43.34
C ALA A 14 117.68 22.14 44.00
N GLU A 15 117.86 23.19 43.19
CA GLU A 15 117.68 24.58 43.63
C GLU A 15 116.22 25.00 43.46
N GLY A 16 115.73 25.87 44.34
CA GLY A 16 114.30 26.07 44.57
C GLY A 16 113.52 26.62 43.38
N VAL A 17 113.00 25.73 42.53
CA VAL A 17 111.98 26.06 41.53
C VAL A 17 110.74 26.56 42.25
N THR A 18 110.38 27.82 42.04
CA THR A 18 109.13 28.38 42.53
C THR A 18 107.98 27.73 41.77
N GLU A 19 107.43 26.65 42.33
CA GLU A 19 106.25 25.97 41.79
C GLU A 19 105.12 26.99 41.56
N ALA A 20 104.71 27.13 40.30
CA ALA A 20 103.66 28.01 39.83
C ALA A 20 102.57 27.19 39.12
N LEU A 21 101.34 27.69 39.12
CA LEU A 21 100.25 27.11 38.34
C LEU A 21 100.21 27.74 36.96
N ASP A 22 100.38 26.94 35.91
CA ASP A 22 100.22 27.37 34.52
C ASP A 22 98.74 27.51 34.10
N ARG A 23 97.81 27.04 34.93
CA ARG A 23 96.37 27.02 34.66
C ARG A 23 95.56 27.69 35.78
N PRO A 24 94.44 28.35 35.47
CA PRO A 24 93.56 28.91 36.49
C PRO A 24 93.00 27.82 37.39
N LEU A 25 92.93 28.10 38.69
CA LEU A 25 92.36 27.21 39.71
C LEU A 25 91.03 26.57 39.26
N PRO A 26 90.87 25.23 39.36
CA PRO A 26 89.59 24.57 39.16
C PRO A 26 88.49 25.19 40.02
N GLU A 27 87.28 25.33 39.50
CA GLU A 27 86.26 26.15 40.18
C GLU A 27 85.87 25.61 41.56
N GLY A 28 85.80 24.28 41.74
CA GLY A 28 85.59 23.66 43.04
C GLY A 28 86.67 24.06 44.06
N VAL A 29 87.95 23.89 43.69
CA VAL A 29 89.10 24.26 44.52
C VAL A 29 89.09 25.75 44.83
N ARG A 30 88.80 26.61 43.83
CA ARG A 30 88.70 28.07 44.00
C ARG A 30 87.64 28.47 45.03
N ARG A 31 86.43 27.90 44.94
CA ARG A 31 85.35 28.13 45.90
C ARG A 31 85.74 27.66 47.30
N ARG A 32 86.45 26.53 47.41
CA ARG A 32 86.91 25.99 48.71
C ARG A 32 88.03 26.84 49.32
N VAL A 33 89.02 27.29 48.54
CA VAL A 33 90.04 28.26 48.97
C VAL A 33 89.37 29.53 49.50
N VAL A 34 88.38 30.08 48.78
CA VAL A 34 87.63 31.27 49.25
C VAL A 34 86.91 31.02 50.58
N ALA A 35 86.33 29.83 50.79
CA ALA A 35 85.70 29.47 52.06
C ALA A 35 86.72 29.39 53.21
N LEU A 36 87.82 28.64 53.01
CA LEU A 36 88.91 28.52 54.00
C LEU A 36 89.49 29.89 54.38
N VAL A 37 89.69 30.76 53.38
CA VAL A 37 90.15 32.14 53.59
C VAL A 37 89.11 32.96 54.34
N ALA A 38 87.82 32.87 53.99
CA ALA A 38 86.75 33.63 54.62
C ALA A 38 86.50 33.23 56.09
N ASP A 39 86.80 31.98 56.45
CA ASP A 39 86.76 31.48 57.83
C ASP A 39 87.98 31.93 58.62
N ALA A 40 89.20 31.71 58.10
CA ALA A 40 90.45 32.21 58.68
C ALA A 40 90.47 33.74 58.84
N PHE A 41 89.80 34.47 57.94
CA PHE A 41 89.60 35.92 57.98
C PHE A 41 89.09 36.41 59.34
N GLY A 42 88.24 35.62 60.01
CA GLY A 42 87.61 36.01 61.28
C GLY A 42 88.59 36.09 62.46
N GLY A 43 89.78 35.53 62.34
CA GLY A 43 90.83 35.56 63.36
C GLY A 43 91.87 36.67 63.18
N LEU A 44 91.83 37.43 62.09
CA LEU A 44 92.84 38.46 61.78
C LEU A 44 92.37 39.86 62.18
N THR A 45 93.29 40.68 62.67
CA THR A 45 93.04 42.10 62.95
C THR A 45 92.97 42.93 61.67
N VAL A 46 92.31 44.10 61.71
CA VAL A 46 92.17 45.00 60.53
C VAL A 46 93.52 45.47 59.98
N THR A 47 94.54 45.55 60.84
CA THR A 47 95.94 45.86 60.50
C THR A 47 96.66 44.75 59.74
N GLU A 48 96.26 43.48 59.93
CA GLU A 48 96.86 42.31 59.28
C GLU A 48 96.23 42.00 57.92
N LEU A 49 95.15 42.68 57.57
CA LEU A 49 94.42 42.50 56.31
C LEU A 49 94.97 43.42 55.19
N PRO A 50 95.10 42.91 53.95
CA PRO A 50 95.33 43.71 52.75
C PRO A 50 94.29 44.82 52.59
N THR A 51 94.72 45.98 52.07
CA THR A 51 93.89 47.20 51.98
C THR A 51 92.54 46.97 51.31
N GLN A 52 92.52 46.21 50.21
CA GLN A 52 91.31 45.86 49.44
C GLN A 52 90.29 45.03 50.25
N LEU A 53 90.76 44.28 51.25
CA LEU A 53 89.95 43.36 52.05
C LEU A 53 89.41 43.97 53.35
N ARG A 54 90.00 45.06 53.86
CA ARG A 54 89.61 45.67 55.16
C ARG A 54 88.13 46.05 55.25
N GLN A 55 87.54 46.51 54.15
CA GLN A 55 86.10 46.84 54.08
C GLN A 55 85.19 45.63 54.37
N TYR A 56 85.64 44.41 54.08
CA TYR A 56 84.87 43.18 54.27
C TYR A 56 85.00 42.56 55.66
N ALA A 57 85.84 43.11 56.55
CA ALA A 57 86.07 42.56 57.89
C ALA A 57 84.84 42.56 58.80
N ARG A 58 83.88 43.46 58.56
CA ARG A 58 82.63 43.55 59.33
C ARG A 58 81.55 42.54 58.92
N PHE A 59 81.77 41.78 57.84
CA PHE A 59 80.79 40.82 57.32
C PHE A 59 80.95 39.44 57.97
N THR A 60 79.87 38.66 58.06
CA THR A 60 79.89 37.25 58.48
C THR A 60 80.66 36.37 57.47
N PRO A 61 81.21 35.20 57.86
CA PRO A 61 81.99 34.34 56.95
C PRO A 61 81.27 34.02 55.63
N THR A 62 79.98 33.68 55.70
CA THR A 62 79.13 33.39 54.53
C THR A 62 78.95 34.59 53.60
N ARG A 63 78.84 35.81 54.15
CA ARG A 63 78.76 37.05 53.35
C ARG A 63 80.14 37.45 52.82
N ARG A 64 81.22 37.22 53.58
CA ARG A 64 82.61 37.41 53.13
C ARG A 64 82.92 36.55 51.91
N ALA A 65 82.66 35.25 51.96
CA ALA A 65 82.85 34.35 50.83
C ALA A 65 82.03 34.79 49.58
N LYS A 66 80.78 35.25 49.77
CA LYS A 66 79.90 35.67 48.67
C LYS A 66 80.28 37.01 48.02
N PHE A 67 80.63 38.03 48.82
CA PHE A 67 80.85 39.40 48.31
C PHE A 67 82.32 39.78 48.13
N ALA A 68 83.24 39.12 48.83
CA ALA A 68 84.67 39.37 48.75
C ALA A 68 85.44 38.21 48.09
N GLY A 69 84.77 37.15 47.63
CA GLY A 69 85.43 35.92 47.16
C GLY A 69 86.51 36.14 46.09
N ASN A 70 86.23 36.95 45.07
CA ASN A 70 87.22 37.27 44.03
C ASN A 70 88.42 38.05 44.59
N ALA A 71 88.18 39.00 45.51
CA ALA A 71 89.25 39.77 46.16
C ALA A 71 90.07 38.90 47.14
N MET A 72 89.45 37.91 47.80
CA MET A 72 90.12 36.95 48.66
C MET A 72 91.01 35.99 47.86
N ALA A 73 90.51 35.46 46.75
CA ALA A 73 91.30 34.62 45.84
C ALA A 73 92.52 35.38 45.31
N ALA A 74 92.33 36.59 44.79
CA ALA A 74 93.41 37.44 44.29
C ALA A 74 94.43 37.81 45.38
N ALA A 75 93.98 38.06 46.62
CA ALA A 75 94.88 38.38 47.73
C ALA A 75 95.75 37.18 48.16
N VAL A 76 95.22 35.95 48.18
CA VAL A 76 96.02 34.75 48.50
C VAL A 76 97.07 34.47 47.43
N GLU A 77 96.77 34.79 46.17
CA GLU A 77 97.69 34.67 45.05
C GLU A 77 98.81 35.72 45.13
N SER A 78 98.43 37.01 45.23
CA SER A 78 99.33 38.16 45.11
C SER A 78 100.08 38.59 46.39
N ASP A 79 99.59 38.28 47.60
CA ASP A 79 100.20 38.70 48.86
C ASP A 79 100.74 37.48 49.65
N PRO A 80 102.07 37.26 49.65
CA PRO A 80 102.69 36.17 50.40
C PRO A 80 102.51 36.28 51.92
N VAL A 81 102.46 37.49 52.48
CA VAL A 81 102.34 37.71 53.94
C VAL A 81 100.92 37.40 54.39
N PHE A 82 99.92 37.82 53.62
CA PHE A 82 98.53 37.43 53.85
C PHE A 82 98.35 35.92 53.72
N ARG A 83 98.90 35.29 52.67
CA ARG A 83 98.88 33.82 52.51
C ARG A 83 99.53 33.09 53.68
N GLN A 84 100.68 33.55 54.18
CA GLN A 84 101.34 32.97 55.35
C GLN A 84 100.48 33.08 56.63
N ARG A 85 99.79 34.21 56.85
CA ARG A 85 98.85 34.39 57.98
C ARG A 85 97.67 33.44 57.91
N ILE A 86 97.04 33.29 56.73
CA ILE A 86 95.95 32.33 56.51
C ILE A 86 96.47 30.89 56.69
N GLY A 87 97.65 30.57 56.17
CA GLY A 87 98.29 29.26 56.33
C GLY A 87 98.60 28.91 57.79
N GLY A 88 99.09 29.87 58.59
CA GLY A 88 99.24 29.73 60.03
C GLY A 88 97.92 29.37 60.72
N ARG A 89 96.83 30.08 60.38
CA ARG A 89 95.49 29.79 60.92
C ARG A 89 94.92 28.45 60.45
N LEU A 90 95.29 27.96 59.27
CA LEU A 90 94.93 26.63 58.80
C LEU A 90 95.66 25.52 59.58
N ARG A 91 96.94 25.71 59.93
CA ARG A 91 97.66 24.76 60.82
C ARG A 91 97.03 24.68 62.21
N GLU A 92 96.43 25.76 62.71
CA GLU A 92 95.71 25.76 63.99
C GLU A 92 94.34 25.08 63.91
N THR A 93 93.58 25.30 62.82
CA THR A 93 92.19 24.84 62.69
C THR A 93 92.03 23.47 62.02
N GLN A 94 92.99 23.05 61.20
CA GLN A 94 92.99 21.79 60.44
C GLN A 94 94.36 21.09 60.54
N ARG A 95 94.87 21.02 61.77
CA ARG A 95 96.23 20.55 62.09
C ARG A 95 96.62 19.23 61.40
N GLU A 96 95.80 18.20 61.55
CA GLU A 96 96.06 16.86 61.00
C GLU A 96 96.18 16.87 59.47
N LEU A 97 95.32 17.63 58.79
CA LEU A 97 95.33 17.75 57.33
C LEU A 97 96.52 18.61 56.84
N ALA A 98 96.84 19.67 57.57
CA ALA A 98 97.99 20.52 57.26
C ALA A 98 99.32 19.78 57.45
N GLU A 99 99.52 19.08 58.57
CA GLU A 99 100.72 18.27 58.85
C GLU A 99 100.89 17.14 57.82
N ALA A 100 99.80 16.45 57.44
CA ALA A 100 99.83 15.40 56.42
C ALA A 100 100.18 15.93 55.01
N ILE A 101 99.66 17.10 54.64
CA ILE A 101 99.95 17.75 53.35
C ILE A 101 101.37 18.33 53.31
N GLU A 102 101.85 18.95 54.39
CA GLU A 102 103.23 19.45 54.50
C GLU A 102 104.26 18.30 54.56
N GLY A 103 103.89 17.15 55.13
CA GLY A 103 104.64 15.89 55.08
C GLY A 103 104.55 15.12 53.75
N GLY A 104 103.91 15.69 52.72
CA GLY A 104 103.81 15.09 51.38
C GLY A 104 102.95 13.82 51.29
N SER A 105 102.16 13.50 52.32
CA SER A 105 101.34 12.29 52.42
C SER A 105 99.88 12.66 52.70
N PRO A 106 99.15 13.22 51.71
CA PRO A 106 97.75 13.62 51.89
C PRO A 106 96.87 12.41 52.24
N PRO A 107 95.91 12.52 53.17
CA PRO A 107 95.07 11.39 53.57
C PRO A 107 94.16 10.92 52.43
N ALA A 108 94.21 9.62 52.10
CA ALA A 108 93.40 9.03 51.02
C ALA A 108 91.87 9.08 51.25
N ALA A 109 91.42 9.41 52.47
CA ALA A 109 90.02 9.58 52.84
C ALA A 109 89.54 11.05 52.80
N ALA A 110 90.42 12.01 52.51
CA ALA A 110 90.06 13.42 52.38
C ALA A 110 89.54 13.73 50.97
N ASP A 111 88.64 14.71 50.84
CA ASP A 111 88.16 15.19 49.54
C ASP A 111 89.34 15.78 48.74
N PRO A 112 89.62 15.33 47.51
CA PRO A 112 90.66 15.89 46.66
C PRO A 112 90.57 17.41 46.49
N VAL A 113 89.36 17.98 46.49
CA VAL A 113 89.12 19.43 46.39
C VAL A 113 89.57 20.17 47.66
N ASP A 114 89.41 19.54 48.83
CA ASP A 114 89.86 20.09 50.12
C ASP A 114 91.38 19.99 50.26
N VAL A 115 91.95 18.84 49.88
CA VAL A 115 93.41 18.64 49.82
C VAL A 115 94.07 19.67 48.90
N ALA A 116 93.53 19.86 47.70
CA ALA A 116 93.99 20.87 46.75
C ALA A 116 93.85 22.30 47.29
N ALA A 117 92.76 22.62 48.00
CA ALA A 117 92.54 23.95 48.55
C ALA A 117 93.49 24.28 49.70
N VAL A 118 93.78 23.32 50.58
CA VAL A 118 94.77 23.48 51.66
C VAL A 118 96.19 23.54 51.09
N ALA A 119 96.53 22.67 50.14
CA ALA A 119 97.82 22.71 49.45
C ALA A 119 98.05 24.03 48.70
N TYR A 120 97.01 24.59 48.06
CA TYR A 120 97.10 25.91 47.40
C TYR A 120 97.44 27.04 48.40
N VAL A 121 96.95 26.99 49.63
CA VAL A 121 97.26 28.03 50.63
C VAL A 121 98.62 27.79 51.31
N LEU A 122 98.95 26.55 51.66
CA LEU A 122 100.19 26.22 52.38
C LEU A 122 101.43 26.20 51.50
N ARG A 123 101.29 25.94 50.19
CA ARG A 123 102.40 25.84 49.21
C ARG A 123 103.53 24.86 49.62
N PRO A 124 103.23 23.61 50.08
CA PRO A 124 104.26 22.59 50.27
C PRO A 124 104.88 22.17 48.93
N VAL A 125 106.00 21.45 48.94
CA VAL A 125 106.60 20.90 47.71
C VAL A 125 105.61 19.93 47.05
N GLY A 126 105.40 20.08 45.74
CA GLY A 126 104.46 19.29 44.94
C GLY A 126 103.00 19.78 44.95
N TRP A 127 102.71 20.96 45.52
CA TRP A 127 101.33 21.46 45.69
C TRP A 127 100.58 21.63 44.36
N VAL A 128 101.28 21.94 43.26
CA VAL A 128 100.69 22.09 41.92
C VAL A 128 100.02 20.80 41.48
N LYS A 129 100.68 19.66 41.66
CA LYS A 129 100.18 18.33 41.26
C LYS A 129 98.89 17.95 41.99
N LEU A 130 98.75 18.34 43.26
CA LEU A 130 97.53 18.11 44.04
C LEU A 130 96.34 18.93 43.50
N VAL A 131 96.58 20.17 43.07
CA VAL A 131 95.56 21.04 42.47
C VAL A 131 95.17 20.55 41.07
N GLU A 132 96.13 20.10 40.27
CA GLU A 132 95.88 19.52 38.95
C GLU A 132 95.08 18.21 39.04
N ALA A 133 95.47 17.28 39.92
CA ALA A 133 94.75 16.02 40.13
C ALA A 133 93.28 16.24 40.55
N ALA A 134 93.03 17.19 41.46
CA ALA A 134 91.66 17.56 41.85
C ALA A 134 90.86 18.23 40.70
N GLY A 135 91.54 18.98 39.82
CA GLY A 135 90.95 19.53 38.61
C GLY A 135 90.56 18.47 37.59
N GLU A 136 91.42 17.48 37.36
CA GLU A 136 91.17 16.36 36.47
C GLU A 136 90.05 15.44 36.97
N GLU A 137 90.00 15.16 38.27
CA GLU A 137 88.89 14.41 38.90
C GLU A 137 87.56 15.14 38.76
N ALA A 138 87.52 16.45 39.07
CA ALA A 138 86.31 17.26 38.90
C ALA A 138 85.85 17.33 37.44
N GLN A 139 86.78 17.37 36.48
CA GLN A 139 86.47 17.34 35.05
C GLN A 139 85.94 15.98 34.60
N ARG A 140 86.53 14.86 35.07
CA ARG A 140 86.03 13.50 34.81
C ARG A 140 84.62 13.31 35.35
N ALA A 141 84.38 13.63 36.62
CA ALA A 141 83.05 13.56 37.23
C ALA A 141 82.02 14.51 36.59
N SER A 142 82.44 15.59 35.92
CA SER A 142 81.54 16.43 35.13
C SER A 142 81.24 15.83 33.75
N ALA A 143 82.22 15.21 33.10
CA ALA A 143 82.06 14.56 31.81
C ALA A 143 81.21 13.29 31.91
N GLU A 144 81.37 12.51 32.97
CA GLU A 144 80.55 11.33 33.26
C GLU A 144 79.07 11.69 33.45
N ARG A 145 78.77 12.69 34.29
CA ARG A 145 77.39 13.19 34.48
C ARG A 145 76.77 13.70 33.18
N ALA A 146 77.50 14.49 32.39
CA ALA A 146 77.03 14.95 31.09
C ALA A 146 76.80 13.77 30.11
N GLY A 147 77.65 12.74 30.17
CA GLY A 147 77.48 11.50 29.41
C GLY A 147 76.25 10.70 29.82
N GLU A 148 75.98 10.57 31.12
CA GLU A 148 74.75 9.95 31.63
C GLU A 148 73.50 10.72 31.23
N GLU A 149 73.50 12.04 31.37
CA GLU A 149 72.38 12.90 30.97
C GLU A 149 72.11 12.79 29.47
N ALA A 150 73.15 12.85 28.63
CA ALA A 150 73.04 12.65 27.19
C ALA A 150 72.57 11.24 26.83
N ALA A 151 72.99 10.20 27.56
CA ALA A 151 72.53 8.82 27.35
C ALA A 151 71.05 8.64 27.71
N ARG A 152 70.58 9.25 28.82
CA ARG A 152 69.17 9.25 29.23
C ARG A 152 68.30 10.00 28.23
N GLU A 153 68.74 11.15 27.72
CA GLU A 153 68.02 11.91 26.71
C GLU A 153 67.97 11.17 25.36
N LEU A 154 69.11 10.59 24.93
CA LEU A 154 69.17 9.76 23.73
C LEU A 154 68.27 8.53 23.83
N GLN A 155 68.13 7.95 25.02
CA GLN A 155 67.19 6.85 25.25
C GLN A 155 65.74 7.33 25.15
N ARG A 156 65.37 8.43 25.83
CA ARG A 156 64.02 9.02 25.70
C ARG A 156 63.66 9.31 24.24
N LEU A 157 64.54 9.97 23.49
CA LEU A 157 64.32 10.30 22.09
C LEU A 157 64.23 9.05 21.19
N ARG A 158 64.89 7.94 21.54
CA ARG A 158 64.74 6.65 20.85
C ARG A 158 63.40 6.00 21.15
N ASP A 159 62.94 6.08 22.38
CA ASP A 159 61.66 5.52 22.82
C ASP A 159 60.49 6.32 22.21
N GLU A 160 60.53 7.66 22.27
CA GLU A 160 59.58 8.55 21.57
C GLU A 160 59.55 8.29 20.06
N LEU A 161 60.71 8.10 19.42
CA LEU A 161 60.79 7.74 17.99
C LEU A 161 60.23 6.35 17.69
N ALA A 162 60.38 5.40 18.61
CA ALA A 162 59.83 4.05 18.48
C ALA A 162 58.29 4.07 18.63
N GLU A 163 57.77 4.79 19.63
CA GLU A 163 56.33 5.01 19.84
C GLU A 163 55.69 5.72 18.65
N ALA A 164 56.28 6.82 18.17
CA ALA A 164 55.79 7.53 16.98
C ALA A 164 55.75 6.62 15.73
N LYS A 165 56.80 5.83 15.50
CA LYS A 165 56.84 4.86 14.40
C LYS A 165 55.80 3.74 14.57
N ALA A 166 55.56 3.28 15.79
CA ALA A 166 54.52 2.27 16.07
C ALA A 166 53.11 2.84 15.84
N ALA A 167 52.84 4.06 16.30
CA ALA A 167 51.59 4.76 16.07
C ALA A 167 51.30 4.96 14.58
N THR A 168 52.27 5.47 13.80
CA THR A 168 52.12 5.61 12.34
C THR A 168 51.87 4.27 11.66
N ARG A 169 52.59 3.19 12.05
CA ARG A 169 52.35 1.85 11.49
C ARG A 169 50.92 1.38 11.75
N HIS A 170 50.47 1.45 13.00
CA HIS A 170 49.11 1.07 13.38
C HIS A 170 48.05 1.89 12.64
N GLU A 171 48.25 3.20 12.47
CA GLU A 171 47.36 4.05 11.69
C GLU A 171 47.34 3.69 10.19
N THR A 172 48.50 3.36 9.59
CA THR A 172 48.56 2.87 8.20
C THR A 172 47.89 1.51 8.00
N GLU A 173 47.96 0.62 9.00
CA GLU A 173 47.26 -0.67 8.98
C GLU A 173 45.75 -0.49 9.15
N ARG A 174 45.31 0.39 10.06
CA ARG A 174 43.90 0.74 10.24
C ARG A 174 43.29 1.35 8.98
N THR A 175 43.93 2.37 8.41
CA THR A 175 43.46 3.03 7.18
C THR A 175 43.48 2.09 5.97
N ARG A 176 44.45 1.17 5.89
CA ARG A 176 44.47 0.12 4.86
C ARG A 176 43.31 -0.87 5.00
N THR A 177 43.03 -1.36 6.21
CA THR A 177 41.92 -2.29 6.43
C THR A 177 40.57 -1.64 6.18
N GLU A 178 40.39 -0.37 6.56
CA GLU A 178 39.22 0.45 6.22
C GLU A 178 39.05 0.63 4.71
N LEU A 179 40.14 0.93 3.98
CA LEU A 179 40.12 1.04 2.52
C LEU A 179 39.77 -0.30 1.82
N GLU A 180 40.30 -1.42 2.32
CA GLU A 180 39.97 -2.75 1.80
C GLU A 180 38.51 -3.14 2.09
N ALA A 181 37.95 -2.76 3.25
CA ALA A 181 36.54 -2.95 3.58
C ALA A 181 35.63 -2.09 2.67
N ALA A 182 35.93 -0.79 2.54
CA ALA A 182 35.17 0.12 1.67
C ALA A 182 35.19 -0.30 0.20
N ARG A 183 36.32 -0.84 -0.30
CA ARG A 183 36.42 -1.43 -1.65
C ARG A 183 35.49 -2.64 -1.81
N LYS A 184 35.51 -3.58 -0.86
CA LYS A 184 34.64 -4.77 -0.87
C LYS A 184 33.16 -4.40 -0.82
N GLU A 185 32.81 -3.37 -0.05
CA GLU A 185 31.45 -2.81 -0.02
C GLU A 185 31.08 -2.18 -1.36
N ASN A 186 31.93 -1.33 -1.94
CA ASN A 186 31.68 -0.70 -3.24
C ASN A 186 31.47 -1.75 -4.34
N ASP A 187 32.32 -2.76 -4.42
CA ASP A 187 32.16 -3.90 -5.34
C ASP A 187 30.84 -4.65 -5.12
N GLY A 188 30.42 -4.80 -3.85
CA GLY A 188 29.13 -5.37 -3.46
C GLY A 188 27.95 -4.52 -3.94
N LEU A 189 28.00 -3.21 -3.72
CA LEU A 189 26.99 -2.25 -4.16
C LEU A 189 26.91 -2.18 -5.69
N GLN A 190 28.05 -2.20 -6.40
CA GLN A 190 28.10 -2.26 -7.85
C GLN A 190 27.48 -3.56 -8.40
N ARG A 191 27.75 -4.72 -7.78
CA ARG A 191 27.09 -5.99 -8.15
C ARG A 191 25.58 -5.92 -7.94
N LYS A 192 25.13 -5.39 -6.80
CA LYS A 192 23.70 -5.17 -6.50
C LYS A 192 23.05 -4.24 -7.52
N LEU A 193 23.70 -3.12 -7.86
CA LEU A 193 23.23 -2.15 -8.86
C LEU A 193 23.11 -2.78 -10.25
N ARG A 194 24.12 -3.56 -10.69
CA ARG A 194 24.07 -4.29 -11.97
C ARG A 194 22.94 -5.33 -12.00
N SER A 195 22.70 -6.04 -10.90
CA SER A 195 21.55 -6.95 -10.78
C SER A 195 20.24 -6.19 -10.91
N ALA A 196 20.02 -5.16 -10.08
CA ALA A 196 18.80 -4.36 -10.09
C ALA A 196 18.53 -3.72 -11.46
N GLN A 197 19.56 -3.23 -12.16
CA GLN A 197 19.43 -2.73 -13.53
C GLN A 197 19.06 -3.83 -14.53
N SER A 198 19.57 -5.05 -14.38
CA SER A 198 19.17 -6.21 -15.17
C SER A 198 17.71 -6.59 -14.88
N ASP A 199 17.30 -6.59 -13.61
CA ASP A 199 15.94 -6.90 -13.16
C ASP A 199 14.92 -5.89 -13.70
N VAL A 200 15.23 -4.59 -13.63
CA VAL A 200 14.43 -3.52 -14.23
C VAL A 200 14.34 -3.67 -15.76
N ARG A 201 15.44 -4.02 -16.44
CA ARG A 201 15.42 -4.29 -17.91
C ARG A 201 14.56 -5.50 -18.26
N ARG A 202 14.65 -6.59 -17.48
CA ARG A 202 13.81 -7.79 -17.65
C ARG A 202 12.33 -7.47 -17.40
N GLY A 203 12.02 -6.73 -16.33
CA GLY A 203 10.67 -6.26 -16.02
C GLY A 203 10.08 -5.37 -17.13
N ALA A 204 10.85 -4.40 -17.63
CA ALA A 204 10.43 -3.54 -18.73
C ALA A 204 10.22 -4.31 -20.05
N ALA A 205 11.02 -5.33 -20.33
CA ALA A 205 10.81 -6.21 -21.49
C ALA A 205 9.56 -7.07 -21.34
N ALA A 206 9.29 -7.60 -20.14
CA ALA A 206 8.08 -8.35 -19.84
C ALA A 206 6.82 -7.48 -19.92
N LEU A 207 6.87 -6.24 -19.42
CA LEU A 207 5.78 -5.28 -19.54
C LEU A 207 5.45 -4.97 -21.00
N ARG A 208 6.44 -4.62 -21.83
CA ARG A 208 6.23 -4.39 -23.27
C ARG A 208 5.63 -5.59 -24.00
N LYS A 209 6.01 -6.80 -23.61
CA LYS A 209 5.44 -8.03 -24.16
C LYS A 209 3.96 -8.17 -23.76
N ALA A 210 3.63 -7.96 -22.48
CA ALA A 210 2.25 -8.01 -21.99
C ALA A 210 1.37 -6.90 -22.59
N GLU A 211 1.91 -5.70 -22.81
CA GLU A 211 1.24 -4.61 -23.53
C GLU A 211 0.95 -5.00 -24.99
N ALA A 212 1.91 -5.60 -25.69
CA ALA A 212 1.72 -6.08 -27.07
C ALA A 212 0.70 -7.23 -27.16
N GLU A 213 0.71 -8.16 -26.19
CA GLU A 213 -0.29 -9.23 -26.10
C GLU A 213 -1.69 -8.68 -25.80
N LEU A 214 -1.80 -7.67 -24.92
CA LEU A 214 -3.07 -6.99 -24.62
C LEU A 214 -3.62 -6.23 -25.83
N GLU A 215 -2.78 -5.51 -26.57
CA GLU A 215 -3.19 -4.83 -27.81
C GLU A 215 -3.58 -5.81 -28.91
N ALA A 216 -2.90 -6.96 -29.03
CA ALA A 216 -3.31 -8.02 -29.95
C ALA A 216 -4.70 -8.58 -29.59
N VAL A 217 -4.95 -8.88 -28.31
CA VAL A 217 -6.27 -9.33 -27.83
C VAL A 217 -7.36 -8.26 -28.04
N ARG A 218 -7.04 -6.97 -27.83
CA ARG A 218 -7.95 -5.85 -28.12
C ARG A 218 -8.27 -5.74 -29.61
N ALA A 219 -7.27 -5.85 -30.47
CA ALA A 219 -7.44 -5.82 -31.92
C ALA A 219 -8.28 -7.00 -32.42
N GLU A 220 -8.03 -8.22 -31.91
CA GLU A 220 -8.87 -9.39 -32.21
C GLU A 220 -10.31 -9.20 -31.74
N ALA A 221 -10.53 -8.70 -30.51
CA ALA A 221 -11.87 -8.46 -29.98
C ALA A 221 -12.62 -7.41 -30.82
N ALA A 222 -11.95 -6.31 -31.19
CA ALA A 222 -12.51 -5.28 -32.06
C ALA A 222 -12.84 -5.82 -33.46
N ALA A 223 -11.99 -6.67 -34.04
CA ALA A 223 -12.24 -7.33 -35.32
C ALA A 223 -13.46 -8.26 -35.25
N ARG A 224 -13.55 -9.11 -34.21
CA ARG A 224 -14.70 -10.00 -33.97
C ARG A 224 -16.00 -9.22 -33.77
N GLN A 225 -15.95 -8.09 -33.05
CA GLN A 225 -17.10 -7.20 -32.89
C GLN A 225 -17.51 -6.57 -34.23
N ALA A 226 -16.56 -6.06 -35.03
CA ALA A 226 -16.84 -5.50 -36.34
C ALA A 226 -17.46 -6.52 -37.31
N THR A 227 -17.02 -7.79 -37.27
CA THR A 227 -17.64 -8.87 -38.04
C THR A 227 -19.06 -9.17 -37.56
N ALA A 228 -19.29 -9.25 -36.24
CA ALA A 228 -20.61 -9.51 -35.68
C ALA A 228 -21.61 -8.35 -35.96
N ASP A 229 -21.15 -7.10 -35.89
CA ASP A 229 -21.94 -5.92 -36.28
C ASP A 229 -22.28 -5.93 -37.78
N GLY A 230 -21.33 -6.36 -38.63
CA GLY A 230 -21.53 -6.54 -40.07
C GLY A 230 -22.57 -7.61 -40.39
N GLU A 231 -22.51 -8.76 -39.71
CA GLU A 231 -23.50 -9.84 -39.82
C GLU A 231 -24.87 -9.39 -39.30
N ALA A 232 -24.93 -8.74 -38.15
CA ALA A 232 -26.18 -8.21 -37.58
C ALA A 232 -26.82 -7.17 -38.51
N ARG A 233 -26.05 -6.32 -39.19
CA ARG A 233 -26.57 -5.41 -40.24
C ARG A 233 -27.11 -6.17 -41.44
N ARG A 234 -26.40 -7.19 -41.94
CA ARG A 234 -26.86 -8.05 -43.06
C ARG A 234 -28.14 -8.83 -42.72
N LEU A 235 -28.24 -9.37 -41.51
CA LEU A 235 -29.43 -10.09 -41.04
C LEU A 235 -30.63 -9.14 -40.88
N ARG A 236 -30.44 -7.94 -40.33
CA ARG A 236 -31.50 -6.90 -40.29
C ARG A 236 -31.96 -6.49 -41.69
N ALA A 237 -31.05 -6.33 -42.64
CA ALA A 237 -31.41 -6.01 -44.03
C ALA A 237 -32.23 -7.13 -44.69
N ARG A 238 -31.82 -8.40 -44.54
CA ARG A 238 -32.57 -9.57 -45.02
C ARG A 238 -33.95 -9.72 -44.36
N LEU A 239 -34.05 -9.40 -43.07
CA LEU A 239 -35.32 -9.42 -42.34
C LEU A 239 -36.27 -8.36 -42.92
N ALA A 240 -35.82 -7.12 -43.08
CA ALA A 240 -36.62 -6.05 -43.68
C ALA A 240 -37.03 -6.35 -45.14
N GLU A 241 -36.15 -6.98 -45.91
CA GLU A 241 -36.46 -7.46 -47.27
C GLU A 241 -37.57 -8.53 -47.23
N ALA A 242 -37.44 -9.55 -46.37
CA ALA A 242 -38.43 -10.61 -46.22
C ALA A 242 -39.79 -10.10 -45.68
N GLU A 243 -39.77 -9.14 -44.75
CA GLU A 243 -40.97 -8.45 -44.25
C GLU A 243 -41.65 -7.66 -45.38
N SER A 244 -40.88 -6.93 -46.20
CA SER A 244 -41.43 -6.20 -47.36
C SER A 244 -42.03 -7.13 -48.42
N ALA A 245 -41.41 -8.28 -48.66
CA ALA A 245 -41.91 -9.30 -49.59
C ALA A 245 -43.19 -9.98 -49.05
N LEU A 246 -43.27 -10.24 -47.75
CA LEU A 246 -44.48 -10.73 -47.09
C LEU A 246 -45.61 -9.69 -47.14
N GLU A 247 -45.31 -8.41 -46.95
CA GLU A 247 -46.29 -7.34 -47.13
C GLU A 247 -46.79 -7.24 -48.57
N ALA A 248 -45.90 -7.28 -49.55
CA ALA A 248 -46.25 -7.26 -50.98
C ALA A 248 -47.15 -8.46 -51.34
N SER A 249 -46.80 -9.67 -50.89
CA SER A 249 -47.63 -10.87 -51.04
C SER A 249 -49.00 -10.71 -50.37
N ARG A 250 -49.06 -10.17 -49.15
CA ARG A 250 -50.33 -9.85 -48.46
C ARG A 250 -51.15 -8.75 -49.16
N ARG A 251 -50.53 -7.83 -49.91
CA ARG A 251 -51.23 -6.84 -50.74
C ARG A 251 -51.79 -7.51 -52.00
N ALA A 252 -50.98 -8.26 -52.73
CA ALA A 252 -51.40 -9.03 -53.91
C ALA A 252 -52.55 -10.02 -53.61
N VAL A 253 -52.52 -10.72 -52.47
CA VAL A 253 -53.63 -11.60 -52.04
C VAL A 253 -54.91 -10.81 -51.69
N ARG A 254 -54.79 -9.60 -51.14
CA ARG A 254 -55.95 -8.72 -50.88
C ARG A 254 -56.52 -8.14 -52.17
N GLU A 255 -55.66 -7.73 -53.11
CA GLU A 255 -56.06 -7.25 -54.42
C GLU A 255 -56.73 -8.37 -55.23
N GLY A 256 -56.12 -9.57 -55.27
CA GLY A 256 -56.71 -10.77 -55.88
C GLY A 256 -58.09 -11.09 -55.29
N ARG A 257 -58.21 -11.15 -53.95
CA ARG A 257 -59.51 -11.30 -53.28
C ARG A 257 -60.49 -10.18 -53.61
N SER A 258 -60.06 -8.93 -53.71
CA SER A 258 -60.97 -7.83 -54.07
C SER A 258 -61.50 -7.93 -55.51
N VAL A 259 -60.72 -8.50 -56.43
CA VAL A 259 -61.15 -8.82 -57.80
C VAL A 259 -62.10 -10.02 -57.81
N GLU A 260 -61.82 -11.06 -57.01
CA GLU A 260 -62.72 -12.20 -56.81
C GLU A 260 -64.03 -11.78 -56.15
N ASP A 261 -63.99 -10.92 -55.13
CA ASP A 261 -65.14 -10.33 -54.42
C ASP A 261 -65.94 -9.42 -55.37
N MET A 262 -65.29 -8.62 -56.22
CA MET A 262 -65.96 -7.81 -57.23
C MET A 262 -66.65 -8.68 -58.28
N ARG A 263 -66.02 -9.78 -58.70
CA ARG A 263 -66.62 -10.77 -59.61
C ARG A 263 -67.78 -11.54 -58.94
N LEU A 264 -67.62 -11.93 -57.68
CA LEU A 264 -68.65 -12.57 -56.87
C LEU A 264 -69.84 -11.62 -56.66
N ARG A 265 -69.57 -10.34 -56.41
CA ARG A 265 -70.60 -9.30 -56.29
C ARG A 265 -71.33 -9.09 -57.61
N LEU A 266 -70.64 -8.99 -58.75
CA LEU A 266 -71.30 -8.91 -60.06
C LEU A 266 -72.16 -10.16 -60.35
N LEU A 267 -71.67 -11.36 -60.02
CA LEU A 267 -72.45 -12.59 -60.15
C LEU A 267 -73.67 -12.61 -59.20
N LEU A 268 -73.49 -12.19 -57.93
CA LEU A 268 -74.57 -12.04 -56.97
C LEU A 268 -75.59 -10.99 -57.41
N ASP A 269 -75.15 -9.84 -57.93
CA ASP A 269 -76.04 -8.80 -58.47
C ASP A 269 -76.83 -9.36 -59.67
N THR A 270 -76.21 -10.10 -60.60
CA THR A 270 -76.98 -10.77 -61.68
C THR A 270 -77.95 -11.84 -61.19
N VAL A 271 -77.62 -12.58 -60.12
CA VAL A 271 -78.52 -13.58 -59.50
C VAL A 271 -79.62 -12.89 -58.67
N LEU A 272 -79.33 -11.76 -58.03
CA LEU A 272 -80.29 -10.95 -57.29
C LEU A 272 -81.23 -10.21 -58.25
N ASP A 273 -80.76 -9.73 -59.39
CA ASP A 273 -81.60 -9.15 -60.44
C ASP A 273 -82.47 -10.22 -61.10
N ALA A 274 -81.91 -11.41 -61.37
CA ALA A 274 -82.71 -12.56 -61.82
C ALA A 274 -83.74 -12.99 -60.76
N ALA A 275 -83.38 -13.01 -59.47
CA ALA A 275 -84.28 -13.33 -58.38
C ALA A 275 -85.30 -12.22 -58.08
N GLN A 276 -84.99 -10.95 -58.34
CA GLN A 276 -85.92 -9.82 -58.28
C GLN A 276 -86.87 -9.81 -59.47
N GLY A 277 -86.40 -10.17 -60.67
CA GLY A 277 -87.25 -10.45 -61.83
C GLY A 277 -88.21 -11.59 -61.52
N LEU A 278 -87.69 -12.72 -61.03
CA LEU A 278 -88.50 -13.86 -60.60
C LEU A 278 -89.44 -13.52 -59.44
N ARG A 279 -89.05 -12.65 -58.50
CA ARG A 279 -89.92 -12.17 -57.40
C ARG A 279 -90.97 -11.16 -57.87
N ARG A 280 -90.73 -10.41 -58.95
CA ARG A 280 -91.75 -9.58 -59.63
C ARG A 280 -92.74 -10.43 -60.41
N GLU A 281 -92.28 -11.49 -61.08
CA GLU A 281 -93.13 -12.49 -61.74
C GLU A 281 -93.96 -13.33 -60.72
N LEU A 282 -93.41 -13.61 -59.52
CA LEU A 282 -94.04 -14.47 -58.48
C LEU A 282 -94.69 -13.74 -57.28
N ALA A 283 -94.64 -12.41 -57.22
CA ALA A 283 -95.38 -11.56 -56.26
C ALA A 283 -95.30 -11.91 -54.75
N LEU A 284 -94.10 -12.20 -54.20
CA LEU A 284 -93.94 -12.62 -52.78
C LEU A 284 -93.56 -11.48 -51.79
N PRO A 285 -94.38 -11.20 -50.74
CA PRO A 285 -94.06 -10.26 -49.65
C PRO A 285 -93.11 -10.88 -48.57
N PRO A 286 -92.36 -10.06 -47.80
CA PRO A 286 -91.40 -10.55 -46.81
C PRO A 286 -92.03 -10.95 -45.46
N ALA A 287 -91.46 -11.95 -44.79
CA ALA A 287 -91.96 -12.52 -43.53
C ALA A 287 -91.52 -11.76 -42.26
N SER A 288 -92.32 -11.86 -41.19
CA SER A 288 -92.27 -10.97 -40.02
C SER A 288 -92.02 -11.66 -38.65
N MET A 289 -91.46 -12.87 -38.62
CA MET A 289 -91.25 -13.66 -37.38
C MET A 289 -89.89 -14.39 -37.39
N ARG A 290 -89.24 -14.60 -36.22
CA ARG A 290 -87.98 -15.37 -36.10
C ARG A 290 -88.15 -16.67 -35.29
N PRO A 291 -87.30 -17.69 -35.52
CA PRO A 291 -87.52 -19.04 -34.96
C PRO A 291 -87.37 -19.17 -33.44
N ALA A 292 -86.48 -18.40 -32.81
CA ALA A 292 -86.32 -18.43 -31.36
C ALA A 292 -87.57 -17.92 -30.60
N ASP A 293 -88.44 -17.16 -31.29
CA ASP A 293 -89.67 -16.61 -30.74
C ASP A 293 -90.82 -17.66 -30.70
N THR A 294 -90.57 -18.92 -31.12
CA THR A 294 -91.58 -20.00 -31.15
C THR A 294 -91.43 -21.03 -30.03
N VAL A 295 -90.50 -20.85 -29.08
CA VAL A 295 -90.36 -21.72 -27.90
C VAL A 295 -91.21 -21.18 -26.77
N ASP A 296 -92.16 -21.98 -26.29
CA ASP A 296 -93.22 -21.54 -25.37
C ASP A 296 -92.71 -21.31 -23.92
N ALA A 297 -92.17 -20.12 -23.67
CA ALA A 297 -91.74 -19.60 -22.37
C ALA A 297 -92.07 -18.08 -22.24
N VAL A 298 -92.06 -17.55 -21.01
CA VAL A 298 -92.55 -16.19 -20.71
C VAL A 298 -91.47 -15.12 -20.98
N GLU A 299 -91.64 -14.30 -22.03
CA GLU A 299 -90.69 -13.25 -22.43
C GLU A 299 -91.34 -11.94 -22.94
N PRO A 300 -90.74 -10.76 -22.71
CA PRO A 300 -90.98 -9.52 -23.48
C PRO A 300 -90.04 -9.37 -24.70
N GLY A 301 -90.57 -8.92 -25.85
CA GLY A 301 -89.99 -9.13 -27.20
C GLY A 301 -88.79 -8.29 -27.69
N LYS A 302 -88.25 -8.67 -28.87
CA LYS A 302 -86.99 -8.24 -29.55
C LYS A 302 -87.13 -8.28 -31.09
N MET A 303 -86.13 -7.81 -31.89
CA MET A 303 -85.79 -8.35 -33.25
C MET A 303 -84.43 -7.85 -33.89
N THR A 304 -83.66 -8.74 -34.56
CA THR A 304 -82.30 -8.60 -35.23
C THR A 304 -82.19 -9.10 -36.72
N PRO A 305 -81.01 -9.05 -37.40
CA PRO A 305 -80.75 -9.78 -38.68
C PRO A 305 -79.37 -10.51 -38.80
N LYS A 306 -79.33 -11.71 -39.43
CA LYS A 306 -78.28 -12.77 -39.47
C LYS A 306 -76.90 -12.47 -40.18
N ASP A 307 -75.91 -13.37 -40.48
CA ASP A 307 -75.71 -14.85 -40.38
C ASP A 307 -74.22 -15.36 -40.43
N ILE A 308 -73.99 -16.66 -40.14
CA ILE A 308 -72.90 -17.62 -40.55
C ILE A 308 -71.44 -17.57 -39.97
N ALA A 309 -70.94 -18.76 -39.58
CA ALA A 309 -69.59 -19.13 -39.08
C ALA A 309 -68.78 -20.00 -40.12
N THR A 310 -67.58 -20.60 -39.94
CA THR A 310 -66.99 -21.33 -38.78
C THR A 310 -65.53 -21.76 -39.04
N ARG A 311 -64.66 -21.82 -38.00
CA ARG A 311 -63.70 -22.94 -37.73
C ARG A 311 -63.00 -22.75 -36.37
N ALA A 312 -62.56 -23.85 -35.74
CA ALA A 312 -62.18 -23.88 -34.32
C ALA A 312 -60.86 -24.63 -34.05
N LEU A 313 -60.17 -24.25 -32.96
CA LEU A 313 -59.12 -25.00 -32.27
C LEU A 313 -59.30 -24.89 -30.75
N SER A 314 -58.74 -25.88 -30.04
CA SER A 314 -58.51 -26.06 -28.59
C SER A 314 -59.57 -25.61 -27.57
N GLU A 315 -59.92 -26.53 -26.68
CA GLU A 315 -60.62 -26.26 -25.43
C GLU A 315 -59.63 -25.81 -24.33
N MET A 316 -60.13 -25.15 -23.27
CA MET A 316 -59.41 -24.71 -22.05
C MET A 316 -58.62 -23.38 -22.05
N ASP A 317 -58.74 -22.52 -23.08
CA ASP A 317 -58.26 -21.13 -23.02
C ASP A 317 -59.41 -20.14 -22.68
N PRO A 318 -59.31 -19.28 -21.64
CA PRO A 318 -60.25 -18.19 -21.40
C PRO A 318 -60.46 -17.25 -22.60
N ALA A 319 -59.45 -17.04 -23.44
CA ALA A 319 -59.55 -16.22 -24.64
C ALA A 319 -60.53 -16.80 -25.68
N LEU A 320 -60.81 -18.11 -25.63
CA LEU A 320 -61.80 -18.75 -26.49
C LEU A 320 -63.21 -18.21 -26.24
N LEU A 321 -63.59 -18.00 -24.98
CA LEU A 321 -64.92 -17.47 -24.66
C LEU A 321 -65.07 -16.03 -25.17
N ASP A 322 -64.02 -15.22 -25.04
CA ASP A 322 -63.99 -13.86 -25.60
C ASP A 322 -64.09 -13.88 -27.13
N GLN A 323 -63.37 -14.77 -27.81
CA GLN A 323 -63.47 -14.94 -29.27
C GLN A 323 -64.86 -15.41 -29.73
N LEU A 324 -65.52 -16.30 -28.97
CA LEU A 324 -66.87 -16.78 -29.29
C LEU A 324 -67.94 -15.71 -29.07
N LEU A 325 -67.82 -14.91 -28.01
CA LEU A 325 -68.74 -13.80 -27.73
C LEU A 325 -68.52 -12.59 -28.64
N ALA A 326 -67.33 -12.45 -29.24
CA ALA A 326 -67.05 -11.46 -30.28
C ALA A 326 -67.63 -11.82 -31.66
N LEU A 327 -68.21 -13.00 -31.85
CA LEU A 327 -68.88 -13.37 -33.10
C LEU A 327 -70.20 -12.60 -33.26
N PRO A 328 -70.53 -12.10 -34.47
CA PRO A 328 -71.75 -11.37 -34.70
C PRO A 328 -72.98 -12.23 -34.37
N GLN A 329 -73.89 -11.68 -33.56
CA GLN A 329 -75.12 -12.35 -33.09
C GLN A 329 -74.88 -13.64 -32.29
N ALA A 330 -73.70 -13.82 -31.69
CA ALA A 330 -73.46 -14.88 -30.74
C ALA A 330 -74.56 -14.94 -29.67
N HIS A 331 -74.98 -16.15 -29.31
CA HIS A 331 -76.00 -16.40 -28.31
C HIS A 331 -75.42 -17.24 -27.18
N LEU A 332 -75.25 -16.63 -26.02
CA LEU A 332 -74.80 -17.29 -24.80
C LEU A 332 -76.02 -17.79 -24.03
N VAL A 333 -76.22 -19.11 -23.99
CA VAL A 333 -77.20 -19.75 -23.12
C VAL A 333 -76.47 -20.23 -21.86
N VAL A 334 -76.92 -19.79 -20.69
CA VAL A 334 -76.26 -20.04 -19.40
C VAL A 334 -77.15 -20.86 -18.51
N ASP A 335 -76.66 -22.00 -18.06
CA ASP A 335 -77.25 -22.80 -17.01
C ASP A 335 -76.98 -22.14 -15.65
N GLY A 336 -78.00 -21.45 -15.15
CA GLY A 336 -77.87 -20.53 -14.04
C GLY A 336 -77.40 -21.22 -12.77
N TYR A 337 -77.99 -22.36 -12.41
CA TYR A 337 -77.65 -23.03 -11.16
C TYR A 337 -76.36 -23.82 -11.23
N ASN A 338 -76.01 -24.44 -12.35
CA ASN A 338 -74.71 -25.08 -12.48
C ASN A 338 -73.56 -24.07 -12.42
N VAL A 339 -73.74 -22.86 -12.98
CA VAL A 339 -72.77 -21.77 -12.81
C VAL A 339 -72.74 -21.24 -11.37
N THR A 340 -73.88 -21.00 -10.71
CA THR A 340 -73.88 -20.42 -9.37
C THR A 340 -73.39 -21.38 -8.28
N LYS A 341 -73.78 -22.66 -8.34
CA LYS A 341 -73.30 -23.73 -7.43
C LYS A 341 -71.78 -23.94 -7.59
N THR A 342 -71.23 -23.75 -8.80
CA THR A 342 -69.78 -23.79 -9.04
C THR A 342 -69.04 -22.55 -8.50
N GLY A 343 -69.62 -21.35 -8.63
CA GLY A 343 -68.92 -20.09 -8.37
C GLY A 343 -69.02 -19.54 -6.95
N TYR A 344 -70.15 -19.72 -6.27
CA TYR A 344 -70.41 -19.15 -4.95
C TYR A 344 -71.47 -19.95 -4.16
N PRO A 345 -71.19 -21.24 -3.88
CA PRO A 345 -72.15 -22.18 -3.28
C PRO A 345 -72.66 -21.79 -1.89
N THR A 346 -71.91 -20.96 -1.16
CA THR A 346 -72.23 -20.54 0.22
C THR A 346 -73.23 -19.39 0.31
N MET A 347 -73.68 -18.82 -0.82
CA MET A 347 -74.65 -17.71 -0.84
C MET A 347 -76.10 -18.21 -0.94
N PRO A 348 -77.11 -17.50 -0.38
CA PRO A 348 -78.52 -17.79 -0.60
C PRO A 348 -78.90 -17.71 -2.09
N LEU A 349 -79.77 -18.62 -2.56
CA LEU A 349 -80.10 -18.79 -4.00
C LEU A 349 -80.53 -17.48 -4.70
N GLU A 350 -81.30 -16.62 -4.03
CA GLU A 350 -81.67 -15.31 -4.57
C GLU A 350 -80.45 -14.41 -4.86
N LYS A 351 -79.52 -14.32 -3.89
CA LYS A 351 -78.26 -13.57 -4.05
C LYS A 351 -77.35 -14.23 -5.08
N GLN A 352 -77.41 -15.55 -5.22
CA GLN A 352 -76.72 -16.27 -6.29
C GLN A 352 -77.20 -15.81 -7.68
N ARG A 353 -78.53 -15.80 -7.92
CA ARG A 353 -79.14 -15.40 -9.19
C ARG A 353 -78.81 -13.94 -9.52
N LEU A 354 -79.00 -13.01 -8.57
CA LEU A 354 -78.69 -11.59 -8.77
C LEU A 354 -77.21 -11.36 -9.13
N ARG A 355 -76.28 -12.06 -8.48
CA ARG A 355 -74.84 -11.97 -8.78
C ARG A 355 -74.50 -12.48 -10.18
N LEU A 356 -75.14 -13.58 -10.63
CA LEU A 356 -74.95 -14.08 -12.00
C LEU A 356 -75.46 -13.10 -13.03
N LEU A 357 -76.70 -12.63 -12.87
CA LEU A 357 -77.37 -11.73 -13.82
C LEU A 357 -76.66 -10.38 -13.92
N GLY A 358 -76.14 -9.85 -12.81
CA GLY A 358 -75.30 -8.64 -12.81
C GLY A 358 -74.02 -8.82 -13.64
N GLY A 359 -73.30 -9.93 -13.45
CA GLY A 359 -72.11 -10.24 -14.25
C GLY A 359 -72.42 -10.42 -15.75
N LEU A 360 -73.48 -11.16 -16.07
CA LEU A 360 -73.93 -11.35 -17.45
C LEU A 360 -74.36 -10.04 -18.12
N ALA A 361 -74.95 -9.09 -17.38
CA ALA A 361 -75.34 -7.80 -17.93
C ALA A 361 -74.14 -6.96 -18.39
N VAL A 362 -73.07 -6.93 -17.58
CA VAL A 362 -71.84 -6.23 -17.98
C VAL A 362 -71.18 -6.93 -19.16
N LEU A 363 -71.19 -8.27 -19.20
CA LEU A 363 -70.65 -9.04 -20.33
C LEU A 363 -71.47 -8.83 -21.61
N ALA A 364 -72.80 -8.75 -21.53
CA ALA A 364 -73.69 -8.41 -22.65
C ALA A 364 -73.44 -6.99 -23.17
N ALA A 365 -73.24 -6.02 -22.27
CA ALA A 365 -72.89 -4.64 -22.64
C ALA A 365 -71.50 -4.53 -23.30
N GLN A 366 -70.53 -5.35 -22.87
CA GLN A 366 -69.17 -5.37 -23.46
C GLN A 366 -69.11 -6.06 -24.82
N THR A 367 -69.90 -7.12 -25.04
CA THR A 367 -69.78 -8.00 -26.21
C THR A 367 -70.87 -7.81 -27.26
N GLY A 368 -72.03 -7.27 -26.87
CA GLY A 368 -73.22 -7.20 -27.73
C GLY A 368 -73.86 -8.57 -28.01
N ALA A 369 -73.33 -9.65 -27.45
CA ALA A 369 -73.89 -10.99 -27.60
C ALA A 369 -75.26 -11.10 -26.92
N GLU A 370 -76.17 -11.86 -27.53
CA GLU A 370 -77.44 -12.19 -26.89
C GLU A 370 -77.17 -13.14 -25.71
N MET A 371 -77.70 -12.82 -24.54
CA MET A 371 -77.56 -13.69 -23.36
C MET A 371 -78.91 -14.19 -22.88
N THR A 372 -79.00 -15.49 -22.60
CA THR A 372 -80.19 -16.14 -22.03
C THR A 372 -79.76 -17.00 -20.84
N CYS A 373 -80.11 -16.58 -19.63
CA CYS A 373 -79.85 -17.33 -18.41
C CYS A 373 -81.09 -18.17 -18.07
N VAL A 374 -80.92 -19.49 -18.00
CA VAL A 374 -81.99 -20.45 -17.67
C VAL A 374 -81.83 -20.89 -16.22
N PHE A 375 -82.89 -20.84 -15.43
CA PHE A 375 -82.95 -21.38 -14.07
C PHE A 375 -84.00 -22.49 -13.99
N ASP A 376 -83.78 -23.47 -13.10
CA ASP A 376 -84.77 -24.51 -12.85
C ASP A 376 -85.97 -23.93 -12.08
N GLY A 377 -87.17 -24.13 -12.63
CA GLY A 377 -88.44 -23.73 -12.07
C GLY A 377 -88.89 -24.55 -10.86
N ALA A 378 -88.37 -25.77 -10.68
CA ALA A 378 -88.79 -26.68 -9.61
C ALA A 378 -88.40 -26.20 -8.20
N GLU A 379 -87.36 -25.36 -8.09
CA GLU A 379 -86.90 -24.76 -6.82
C GLU A 379 -87.63 -23.43 -6.46
N LEU A 380 -88.71 -23.06 -7.17
CA LEU A 380 -89.45 -21.80 -6.94
C LEU A 380 -90.80 -22.02 -6.25
N ALA A 381 -90.87 -21.66 -4.95
CA ALA A 381 -92.10 -21.68 -4.16
C ALA A 381 -93.08 -20.52 -4.46
N ALA A 382 -92.65 -19.49 -5.20
CA ALA A 382 -93.47 -18.33 -5.57
C ALA A 382 -92.95 -17.68 -6.88
N PRO A 383 -93.79 -16.92 -7.61
CA PRO A 383 -93.34 -16.16 -8.78
C PRO A 383 -92.29 -15.11 -8.38
N VAL A 384 -91.09 -15.22 -8.93
CA VAL A 384 -90.00 -14.29 -8.62
C VAL A 384 -90.02 -13.11 -9.60
N LEU A 385 -90.38 -11.94 -9.06
CA LEU A 385 -90.36 -10.66 -9.77
C LEU A 385 -88.92 -10.12 -9.88
N LEU A 386 -88.12 -10.72 -10.75
CA LEU A 386 -86.83 -10.16 -11.17
C LEU A 386 -87.05 -9.19 -12.33
N ALA A 387 -86.57 -7.95 -12.19
CA ALA A 387 -86.35 -7.07 -13.34
C ALA A 387 -85.03 -7.50 -14.00
N PRO A 388 -85.04 -8.14 -15.19
CA PRO A 388 -83.82 -8.60 -15.82
C PRO A 388 -82.98 -7.38 -16.25
N PRO A 389 -81.67 -7.37 -15.98
CA PRO A 389 -80.81 -6.28 -16.41
C PRO A 389 -80.69 -6.24 -17.93
N ARG A 390 -80.58 -5.02 -18.50
CA ARG A 390 -80.58 -4.80 -19.96
C ARG A 390 -79.53 -5.66 -20.66
N GLY A 391 -79.93 -6.34 -21.72
CA GLY A 391 -79.08 -7.24 -22.51
C GLY A 391 -79.14 -8.72 -22.11
N VAL A 392 -79.66 -9.05 -20.93
CA VAL A 392 -79.81 -10.45 -20.47
C VAL A 392 -81.28 -10.84 -20.45
N ARG A 393 -81.59 -11.95 -21.10
CA ARG A 393 -82.88 -12.64 -21.04
C ARG A 393 -82.85 -13.66 -19.92
N VAL A 394 -83.92 -13.79 -19.15
CA VAL A 394 -84.00 -14.71 -18.02
C VAL A 394 -85.20 -15.61 -18.21
N LEU A 395 -84.95 -16.91 -18.24
CA LEU A 395 -85.96 -17.95 -18.41
C LEU A 395 -85.98 -18.85 -17.18
N PHE A 396 -87.18 -19.29 -16.82
CA PHE A 396 -87.41 -20.31 -15.80
C PHE A 396 -88.06 -21.50 -16.49
N SER A 397 -87.62 -22.72 -16.18
CA SER A 397 -88.28 -23.92 -16.72
C SER A 397 -89.70 -24.06 -16.15
N LYS A 398 -90.60 -24.66 -16.93
CA LYS A 398 -91.97 -24.97 -16.48
C LYS A 398 -91.92 -26.13 -15.48
N PRO A 399 -92.85 -26.21 -14.51
CA PRO A 399 -92.96 -27.37 -13.62
C PRO A 399 -93.01 -28.68 -14.41
N GLY A 400 -92.11 -29.62 -14.10
CA GLY A 400 -91.96 -30.90 -14.82
C GLY A 400 -90.99 -30.90 -16.01
N VAL A 401 -90.38 -29.75 -16.35
CA VAL A 401 -89.30 -29.65 -17.35
C VAL A 401 -88.03 -29.18 -16.65
N THR A 402 -86.91 -29.89 -16.83
CA THR A 402 -85.61 -29.48 -16.27
C THR A 402 -85.04 -28.28 -17.03
N ALA A 403 -84.17 -27.51 -16.39
CA ALA A 403 -83.41 -26.45 -17.06
C ALA A 403 -82.62 -26.99 -18.27
N ASP A 404 -82.08 -28.22 -18.15
CA ASP A 404 -81.31 -28.91 -19.18
C ASP A 404 -82.09 -29.15 -20.48
N GLU A 405 -83.33 -29.64 -20.38
CA GLU A 405 -84.15 -29.87 -21.57
C GLU A 405 -84.67 -28.55 -22.16
N LEU A 406 -84.92 -27.52 -21.33
CA LEU A 406 -85.21 -26.18 -21.85
C LEU A 406 -84.00 -25.58 -22.60
N ILE A 407 -82.78 -25.75 -22.10
CA ILE A 407 -81.55 -25.36 -22.80
C ILE A 407 -81.42 -26.10 -24.14
N ARG A 408 -81.68 -27.42 -24.16
CA ARG A 408 -81.70 -28.22 -25.41
C ARG A 408 -82.78 -27.74 -26.38
N GLN A 409 -83.96 -27.36 -25.90
CA GLN A 409 -85.05 -26.79 -26.73
C GLN A 409 -84.65 -25.45 -27.33
N ILE A 410 -84.06 -24.54 -26.54
CA ILE A 410 -83.55 -23.25 -27.03
C ILE A 410 -82.51 -23.48 -28.13
N VAL A 411 -81.51 -24.34 -27.90
CA VAL A 411 -80.47 -24.65 -28.90
C VAL A 411 -81.06 -25.25 -30.18
N ARG A 412 -82.06 -26.14 -30.08
CA ARG A 412 -82.73 -26.73 -31.26
C ARG A 412 -83.61 -25.73 -32.03
N ALA A 413 -84.10 -24.69 -31.37
CA ALA A 413 -84.91 -23.63 -31.99
C ALA A 413 -84.07 -22.53 -32.64
N GLU A 414 -82.80 -22.38 -32.22
CA GLU A 414 -81.88 -21.46 -32.88
C GLU A 414 -81.54 -21.92 -34.31
N PRO A 415 -81.46 -21.01 -35.30
CA PRO A 415 -81.19 -21.39 -36.68
C PRO A 415 -79.80 -22.03 -36.87
N PRO A 416 -79.67 -23.10 -37.68
CA PRO A 416 -78.37 -23.66 -38.01
C PRO A 416 -77.50 -22.60 -38.70
N GLY A 417 -76.30 -22.38 -38.17
CA GLY A 417 -75.35 -21.36 -38.63
C GLY A 417 -75.16 -20.19 -37.65
N ARG A 418 -76.05 -20.01 -36.66
CA ARG A 418 -75.85 -19.04 -35.58
C ARG A 418 -74.81 -19.55 -34.57
N PRO A 419 -73.84 -18.72 -34.10
CA PRO A 419 -72.94 -19.10 -33.02
C PRO A 419 -73.67 -19.19 -31.67
N VAL A 420 -74.14 -20.38 -31.30
CA VAL A 420 -74.72 -20.65 -29.98
C VAL A 420 -73.66 -21.23 -29.06
N VAL A 421 -73.51 -20.66 -27.87
CA VAL A 421 -72.55 -21.05 -26.84
C VAL A 421 -73.34 -21.43 -25.59
N VAL A 422 -73.15 -22.65 -25.09
CA VAL A 422 -73.87 -23.13 -23.90
C VAL A 422 -72.89 -23.28 -22.75
N VAL A 423 -73.17 -22.59 -21.64
CA VAL A 423 -72.38 -22.70 -20.41
C VAL A 423 -73.09 -23.60 -19.41
N SER A 424 -72.51 -24.77 -19.15
CA SER A 424 -72.90 -25.67 -18.05
C SER A 424 -71.68 -26.47 -17.57
N THR A 425 -71.84 -27.16 -16.44
CA THR A 425 -70.88 -28.16 -15.92
C THR A 425 -71.37 -29.59 -16.12
N ASP A 426 -72.62 -29.78 -16.56
CA ASP A 426 -73.15 -31.11 -16.84
C ASP A 426 -72.67 -31.62 -18.21
N ARG A 427 -72.13 -32.85 -18.22
CA ARG A 427 -71.65 -33.53 -19.43
C ARG A 427 -72.80 -33.95 -20.34
N GLU A 428 -73.95 -34.34 -19.78
CA GLU A 428 -75.12 -34.74 -20.56
C GLU A 428 -75.72 -33.53 -21.31
N VAL A 429 -75.68 -32.34 -20.70
CA VAL A 429 -76.04 -31.08 -21.38
C VAL A 429 -75.02 -30.79 -22.49
N ALA A 430 -73.73 -30.82 -22.18
CA ALA A 430 -72.66 -30.55 -23.14
C ALA A 430 -72.74 -31.44 -24.39
N ASP A 431 -72.89 -32.76 -24.21
CA ASP A 431 -73.01 -33.72 -25.32
C ASP A 431 -74.35 -33.57 -26.08
N GLY A 432 -75.41 -33.13 -25.41
CA GLY A 432 -76.71 -32.89 -26.01
C GLY A 432 -76.73 -31.64 -26.89
N VAL A 433 -76.13 -30.54 -26.43
CA VAL A 433 -76.09 -29.27 -27.16
C VAL A 433 -75.02 -29.25 -28.26
N ALA A 434 -73.90 -29.98 -28.08
CA ALA A 434 -72.92 -30.21 -29.15
C ALA A 434 -73.53 -30.95 -30.34
N ARG A 435 -74.36 -31.98 -30.09
CA ARG A 435 -75.13 -32.69 -31.13
C ARG A 435 -76.16 -31.80 -31.83
N ALA A 436 -76.62 -30.73 -31.19
CA ALA A 436 -77.54 -29.75 -31.76
C ALA A 436 -76.82 -28.54 -32.41
N GLY A 437 -75.48 -28.55 -32.48
CA GLY A 437 -74.69 -27.52 -33.19
C GLY A 437 -74.23 -26.32 -32.34
N ALA A 438 -74.54 -26.29 -31.04
CA ALA A 438 -73.98 -25.30 -30.13
C ALA A 438 -72.60 -25.72 -29.60
N ARG A 439 -71.80 -24.75 -29.15
CA ARG A 439 -70.49 -25.01 -28.55
C ARG A 439 -70.60 -25.05 -27.01
N PRO A 440 -70.39 -26.20 -26.36
CA PRO A 440 -70.37 -26.27 -24.90
C PRO A 440 -69.11 -25.59 -24.34
N VAL A 441 -69.28 -24.92 -23.20
CA VAL A 441 -68.22 -24.21 -22.47
C VAL A 441 -68.40 -24.49 -20.97
N ALA A 442 -67.32 -24.86 -20.28
CA ALA A 442 -67.38 -25.14 -18.85
C ALA A 442 -67.70 -23.88 -18.02
N SER A 443 -68.59 -24.00 -17.02
CA SER A 443 -68.96 -22.91 -16.08
C SER A 443 -67.76 -22.17 -15.47
N ALA A 444 -66.66 -22.88 -15.22
CA ALA A 444 -65.42 -22.30 -14.69
C ALA A 444 -64.77 -21.24 -15.61
N LEU A 445 -64.94 -21.33 -16.94
CA LEU A 445 -64.43 -20.33 -17.88
C LEU A 445 -65.28 -19.06 -17.84
N LEU A 446 -66.61 -19.18 -17.79
CA LEU A 446 -67.51 -18.04 -17.60
C LEU A 446 -67.22 -17.34 -16.26
N LEU A 447 -67.09 -18.09 -15.16
CA LEU A 447 -66.78 -17.53 -13.84
C LEU A 447 -65.43 -16.78 -13.82
N LYS A 448 -64.38 -17.34 -14.46
CA LYS A 448 -63.09 -16.64 -14.64
C LYS A 448 -63.22 -15.37 -15.45
N ARG A 449 -64.10 -15.32 -16.47
CA ARG A 449 -64.32 -14.13 -17.29
C ARG A 449 -65.15 -13.07 -16.57
N LEU A 450 -66.16 -13.47 -15.79
CA LEU A 450 -66.96 -12.60 -14.93
C LEU A 450 -66.12 -12.01 -13.79
N ALA A 451 -65.14 -12.73 -13.24
CA ALA A 451 -64.23 -12.21 -12.21
C ALA A 451 -63.18 -11.20 -12.72
N ARG A 452 -63.06 -11.03 -14.04
CA ARG A 452 -62.23 -9.99 -14.70
C ARG A 452 -63.03 -8.73 -15.03
N THR A 453 -64.32 -8.71 -14.68
CA THR A 453 -65.32 -7.68 -15.05
C THR A 453 -65.76 -6.92 -13.82
#